data_AF-A0AAE0MSP8-F1
#
_entry.id   AF-A0AAE0MSP8-F1
#
_cell.length_a   1.000
_cell.length_b   1.000
_cell.length_c   1.000
_cell.angle_alpha   90.00
_cell.angle_beta   90.00
_cell.angle_gamma   90.00
#
_symmetry.space_group_name_H-M   'P 1'
#
loop_
_entity.id
_entity.type
_entity.pdbx_description
1 polymer ?
#
loop_
_entity_poly.entity_id
_entity_poly.type
_entity_poly.pdbx_seq_one_letter_code
_entity_poly.pdbx_strand_id
1 'polypeptide(L)'
;MVVGLQYTAGAAANTFQRTPFDISRVFLSSIPPSSTFYLDLEGKSLSRNGTLSLLTVLVLPTQATSNVDVQTLGDSAFTTPGIGGNTLKAILEDPHTSKCFWDVRNDADAAETWAVWKCPGGGGPPATHP
;
A
#
# COMPACT_ATOMS: atom_id res chain seq x y z
N MET A 1 4.70 3.18 25.52
CA MET A 1 5.54 1.97 25.57
C MET A 1 6.39 1.96 24.32
N VAL A 2 7.68 2.29 24.44
CA VAL A 2 8.61 2.32 23.30
C VAL A 2 8.94 0.87 22.95
N VAL A 3 8.45 0.38 21.81
CA VAL A 3 8.95 -0.89 21.27
C VAL A 3 10.30 -0.57 20.63
N GLY A 4 11.37 -0.89 21.36
CA GLY A 4 12.72 -0.83 20.84
C GLY A 4 12.87 -1.86 19.73
N LEU A 5 12.77 -1.41 18.48
CA LEU A 5 13.18 -2.22 17.33
C LEU A 5 14.70 -2.32 17.37
N GLN A 6 15.20 -3.51 17.68
CA GLN A 6 16.62 -3.83 17.57
C GLN A 6 17.01 -3.76 16.09
N TYR A 7 17.83 -2.77 15.75
CA TYR A 7 18.47 -2.66 14.45
C TYR A 7 19.52 -3.78 14.32
N THR A 8 19.15 -4.92 13.74
CA THR A 8 20.14 -5.88 13.23
C THR A 8 20.62 -5.41 11.86
N ALA A 9 21.93 -5.23 11.74
CA ALA A 9 22.61 -4.75 10.55
C ALA A 9 22.52 -5.76 9.38
N GLY A 10 21.38 -5.76 8.69
CA GLY A 10 21.24 -6.12 7.29
C GLY A 10 20.38 -5.01 6.71
N ALA A 11 20.94 -4.17 5.83
CA ALA A 11 20.37 -2.89 5.43
C ALA A 11 18.85 -2.95 5.21
N ALA A 12 18.08 -2.32 6.09
CA ALA A 12 16.67 -2.01 5.83
C ALA A 12 16.67 -1.10 4.59
N ALA A 13 16.34 -1.66 3.44
CA ALA A 13 16.31 -0.91 2.19
C ALA A 13 15.09 0.02 2.25
N ASN A 14 15.31 1.27 2.66
CA ASN A 14 14.31 2.33 2.53
C ASN A 14 14.25 2.72 1.06
N THR A 15 13.14 2.39 0.41
CA THR A 15 12.96 2.62 -1.04
C THR A 15 11.79 3.55 -1.28
N PHE A 16 11.90 4.41 -2.30
CA PHE A 16 10.83 5.32 -2.73
C PHE A 16 10.39 4.95 -4.13
N GLN A 17 9.15 4.50 -4.28
CA GLN A 17 8.59 3.98 -5.52
C GLN A 17 7.86 5.11 -6.25
N ARG A 18 8.36 5.52 -7.42
CA ARG A 18 7.75 6.59 -8.24
C ARG A 18 7.39 6.16 -9.65
N THR A 19 7.80 4.96 -10.07
CA THR A 19 7.50 4.44 -11.39
C THR A 19 6.88 3.04 -11.30
N PRO A 20 6.09 2.61 -12.31
CA PRO A 20 5.64 1.23 -12.39
C PRO A 20 6.79 0.21 -12.40
N PHE A 21 7.94 0.59 -12.97
CA PHE A 21 9.13 -0.26 -12.96
C PHE A 21 9.61 -0.53 -11.53
N ASP A 22 9.69 0.50 -10.70
CA ASP A 22 10.13 0.36 -9.30
C ASP A 22 9.13 -0.50 -8.50
N ILE A 23 7.82 -0.29 -8.68
CA ILE A 23 6.79 -1.16 -8.08
C ILE A 23 7.01 -2.63 -8.44
N SER A 24 7.17 -2.94 -9.73
CA SER A 24 7.26 -4.31 -10.22
C SER A 24 8.57 -5.02 -9.85
N ARG A 25 9.70 -4.32 -9.98
CA ARG A 25 11.05 -4.90 -9.95
C ARG A 25 11.85 -4.62 -8.68
N VAL A 26 11.41 -3.66 -7.88
CA VAL A 26 12.06 -3.33 -6.61
C VAL A 26 11.17 -3.78 -5.48
N PHE A 27 9.95 -3.22 -5.41
CA PHE A 27 9.09 -3.47 -4.26
C PHE A 27 8.47 -4.87 -4.27
N LEU A 28 7.65 -5.20 -5.27
CA LEU A 28 6.88 -6.46 -5.30
C LEU A 28 7.78 -7.71 -5.35
N SER A 29 8.94 -7.63 -6.02
CA SER A 29 9.90 -8.74 -6.06
C SER A 29 10.67 -8.95 -4.76
N SER A 30 10.68 -7.95 -3.86
CA SER A 30 11.33 -8.04 -2.56
C SER A 30 10.44 -8.64 -1.46
N ILE A 31 9.14 -8.76 -1.71
CA ILE A 31 8.15 -9.23 -0.72
C ILE A 31 8.25 -10.76 -0.60
N PRO A 32 8.63 -11.29 0.58
CA PRO A 32 8.55 -12.72 0.83
C PRO A 32 7.10 -13.25 0.84
N PRO A 33 6.90 -14.55 0.56
CA PRO A 33 5.63 -15.20 0.87
C PRO A 33 5.26 -15.08 2.35
N SER A 34 3.97 -14.99 2.65
CA SER A 34 3.44 -14.95 4.03
C SER A 34 3.95 -13.76 4.86
N SER A 35 4.25 -12.64 4.21
CA SER A 35 4.63 -11.41 4.89
C SER A 35 3.48 -10.76 5.67
N THR A 36 3.86 -10.07 6.75
CA THR A 36 2.99 -9.13 7.45
C THR A 36 3.34 -7.72 7.04
N PHE A 37 2.33 -6.94 6.68
CA PHE A 37 2.46 -5.57 6.23
C PHE A 37 2.02 -4.61 7.32
N TYR A 38 2.86 -3.64 7.65
CA TYR A 38 2.49 -2.50 8.48
C TYR A 38 2.35 -1.29 7.56
N LEU A 39 1.20 -0.65 7.62
CA LEU A 39 0.76 0.36 6.66
C LEU A 39 0.45 1.67 7.40
N ASP A 40 0.83 2.76 6.76
CA ASP A 40 0.55 4.12 7.19
C ASP A 40 0.22 4.93 5.93
N LEU A 41 -0.92 5.64 5.98
CA LEU A 41 -1.51 6.31 4.82
C LEU A 41 -1.46 7.83 5.01
N GLU A 42 -1.04 8.56 3.98
CA GLU A 42 -0.90 10.01 4.03
C GLU A 42 -1.65 10.67 2.88
N GLY A 43 -2.43 11.70 3.21
CA GLY A 43 -3.38 12.28 2.27
C GLY A 43 -4.09 13.53 2.76
N LYS A 44 -4.85 14.15 1.87
CA LYS A 44 -5.75 15.27 2.21
C LYS A 44 -7.14 14.74 2.54
N SER A 45 -7.67 15.15 3.69
CA SER A 45 -8.99 14.72 4.17
C SER A 45 -9.14 13.19 4.15
N LEU A 46 -8.09 12.50 4.58
CA LEU A 46 -7.92 11.05 4.45
C LEU A 46 -9.16 10.31 4.99
N SER A 47 -9.91 9.76 4.05
CA SER A 47 -11.20 9.12 4.22
C SER A 47 -11.63 8.58 2.85
N ARG A 48 -12.80 7.94 2.78
CA ARG A 48 -13.41 7.50 1.52
C ARG A 48 -13.62 8.58 0.46
N ASN A 49 -13.75 9.83 0.89
CA ASN A 49 -13.99 10.98 0.02
C ASN A 49 -12.76 11.89 -0.11
N GLY A 50 -11.65 11.51 0.53
CA GLY A 50 -10.38 12.24 0.49
C GLY A 50 -9.50 11.81 -0.67
N THR A 51 -8.22 12.16 -0.56
CA THR A 51 -7.18 11.73 -1.50
C THR A 51 -6.08 11.01 -0.74
N LEU A 52 -5.62 9.89 -1.28
CA LEU A 52 -4.39 9.23 -0.85
C LEU A 52 -3.22 9.74 -1.69
N SER A 53 -2.17 10.25 -1.05
CA SER A 53 -0.98 10.79 -1.73
C SER A 53 0.27 9.93 -1.54
N LEU A 54 0.39 9.26 -0.40
CA LEU A 54 1.55 8.46 -0.07
C LEU A 54 1.12 7.26 0.77
N LEU A 55 1.73 6.11 0.50
CA LEU A 55 1.57 4.89 1.29
C LEU A 55 2.95 4.46 1.80
N THR A 56 3.11 4.36 3.11
CA THR A 56 4.30 3.76 3.71
C THR A 56 4.01 2.30 4.07
N VAL A 57 4.94 1.41 3.72
CA VAL A 57 4.82 -0.04 3.95
C VAL A 57 6.08 -0.55 4.62
N LEU A 58 5.93 -1.16 5.79
CA LEU A 58 6.97 -1.99 6.42
C LEU A 58 6.61 -3.47 6.27
N VAL A 59 7.54 -4.27 5.75
CA VAL A 59 7.34 -5.70 5.45
C VAL A 59 8.13 -6.57 6.43
N LEU A 60 7.44 -7.41 7.19
CA LEU A 60 8.06 -8.43 8.03
C LEU A 60 8.10 -9.81 7.34
N PRO A 61 9.12 -10.65 7.63
CA PRO A 61 10.19 -10.44 8.61
C PRO A 61 11.39 -9.62 8.10
N THR A 62 11.40 -9.23 6.82
CA THR A 62 12.55 -8.56 6.18
C THR A 62 12.90 -7.19 6.73
N GLN A 63 11.99 -6.54 7.46
CA GLN A 63 12.10 -5.13 7.89
C GLN A 63 12.35 -4.14 6.74
N ALA A 64 12.02 -4.55 5.51
CA ALA A 64 12.10 -3.69 4.34
C ALA A 64 11.00 -2.63 4.44
N THR A 65 11.36 -1.37 4.21
CA THR A 65 10.41 -0.25 4.26
C THR A 65 10.33 0.41 2.90
N SER A 66 9.12 0.62 2.39
CA SER A 66 8.90 1.29 1.12
C SER A 66 7.89 2.41 1.25
N ASN A 67 8.16 3.50 0.56
CA ASN A 67 7.25 4.63 0.38
C ASN A 67 6.76 4.61 -1.06
N VAL A 68 5.45 4.45 -1.26
CA VAL A 68 4.80 4.41 -2.57
C VAL A 68 4.17 5.77 -2.84
N ASP A 69 4.68 6.48 -3.85
CA ASP A 69 4.15 7.77 -4.29
C ASP A 69 2.85 7.59 -5.07
N VAL A 70 1.74 7.43 -4.33
CA VAL A 70 0.39 7.24 -4.88
C VAL A 70 -0.05 8.48 -5.66
N GLN A 71 0.38 9.68 -5.24
CA GLN A 71 0.05 10.92 -5.94
C GLN A 71 0.60 10.93 -7.38
N THR A 72 1.84 10.49 -7.57
CA THR A 72 2.46 10.41 -8.90
C THR A 72 1.92 9.21 -9.70
N LEU A 73 1.75 8.05 -9.06
CA LEU A 73 1.45 6.79 -9.73
C LEU A 73 -0.05 6.54 -9.98
N GLY A 74 -0.93 7.17 -9.19
CA GLY A 74 -2.36 6.91 -9.20
C GLY A 74 -2.67 5.41 -9.09
N ASP A 75 -3.58 4.92 -9.94
CA ASP A 75 -3.97 3.50 -9.98
C ASP A 75 -2.79 2.55 -10.26
N SER A 76 -1.73 3.03 -10.92
CA SER A 76 -0.56 2.20 -11.22
C SER A 76 0.20 1.80 -9.95
N ALA A 77 0.07 2.55 -8.86
CA ALA A 77 0.65 2.17 -7.56
C ALA A 77 0.13 0.80 -7.08
N PHE A 78 -1.14 0.51 -7.38
CA PHE A 78 -1.83 -0.68 -6.90
C PHE A 78 -1.95 -1.77 -7.96
N THR A 79 -2.09 -1.39 -9.23
CA THR A 79 -2.43 -2.32 -10.32
C THR A 79 -1.23 -2.79 -11.15
N THR A 80 -0.05 -2.20 -10.97
CA THR A 80 1.14 -2.65 -11.69
C THR A 80 1.51 -4.08 -11.29
N PRO A 81 1.61 -5.03 -12.24
CA PRO A 81 1.99 -6.39 -11.94
C PRO A 81 3.49 -6.50 -11.65
N GLY A 82 3.82 -7.24 -10.58
CA GLY A 82 5.16 -7.74 -10.31
C GLY A 82 5.57 -8.83 -11.32
N ILE A 83 6.79 -9.35 -11.16
CA ILE A 83 7.32 -10.42 -12.03
C ILE A 83 6.42 -11.67 -11.99
N GLY A 84 5.86 -11.99 -10.83
CA GLY A 84 4.94 -13.10 -10.63
C GLY A 84 3.49 -12.83 -11.00
N GLY A 85 3.18 -11.66 -11.59
CA GLY A 85 1.82 -11.25 -11.96
C GLY A 85 0.95 -10.76 -10.79
N ASN A 86 1.42 -10.88 -9.55
CA ASN A 86 0.77 -10.30 -8.39
C ASN A 86 0.88 -8.76 -8.40
N THR A 87 -0.16 -8.09 -7.94
CA THR A 87 -0.20 -6.62 -7.80
C THR A 87 -0.27 -6.26 -6.33
N LEU A 88 0.09 -5.02 -5.97
CA LEU A 88 -0.11 -4.55 -4.58
C LEU A 88 -1.59 -4.59 -4.19
N LYS A 89 -2.49 -4.30 -5.14
CA LYS A 89 -3.94 -4.48 -4.98
C LYS A 89 -4.28 -5.90 -4.52
N ALA A 90 -3.83 -6.91 -5.28
CA ALA A 90 -4.13 -8.31 -4.96
C ALA A 90 -3.61 -8.75 -3.59
N ILE A 91 -2.42 -8.28 -3.19
CA ILE A 91 -1.85 -8.53 -1.86
C ILE A 91 -2.70 -7.90 -0.76
N LEU A 92 -3.10 -6.63 -0.93
CA LEU A 92 -3.89 -5.94 0.07
C LEU A 92 -5.34 -6.47 0.13
N GLU A 93 -5.85 -7.13 -0.91
CA GLU A 93 -7.25 -7.63 -1.01
C GLU A 93 -7.37 -9.06 -0.49
N ASP A 94 -6.25 -9.78 -0.44
CA ASP A 94 -6.21 -11.14 0.06
C ASP A 94 -6.56 -11.20 1.56
N PRO A 95 -7.61 -11.94 1.96
CA PRO A 95 -8.00 -12.09 3.36
C PRO A 95 -6.97 -12.88 4.18
N HIS A 96 -6.06 -13.62 3.55
CA HIS A 96 -5.01 -14.38 4.23
C HIS A 96 -3.73 -13.56 4.47
N THR A 97 -3.60 -12.42 3.78
CA THR A 97 -2.46 -11.52 3.98
C THR A 97 -2.67 -10.74 5.27
N SER A 98 -1.67 -10.75 6.17
CA SER A 98 -1.73 -10.02 7.43
C SER A 98 -1.37 -8.55 7.20
N LYS A 99 -2.31 -7.65 7.51
CA LYS A 99 -2.13 -6.19 7.44
C LYS A 99 -2.37 -5.55 8.80
N CYS A 100 -1.49 -4.66 9.19
CA CYS A 100 -1.60 -3.83 10.40
C CYS A 100 -1.57 -2.37 9.94
N PHE A 101 -2.53 -1.56 10.38
CA PHE A 101 -2.57 -0.12 10.10
C PHE A 101 -2.18 0.64 11.36
N TRP A 102 -1.37 1.68 11.23
CA TRP A 102 -1.05 2.59 12.34
C TRP A 102 -2.00 3.79 12.30
N ASP A 103 -2.44 4.27 13.48
CA ASP A 103 -3.49 5.31 13.64
C ASP A 103 -4.77 5.10 12.78
N VAL A 104 -5.44 3.96 13.01
CA VAL A 104 -6.67 3.47 12.33
C VAL A 104 -7.89 4.39 12.29
N ARG A 105 -7.87 5.60 12.87
CA ARG A 105 -9.08 6.45 12.96
C ARG A 105 -9.53 6.97 11.59
N ASN A 106 -8.60 7.36 10.72
CA ASN A 106 -8.87 7.75 9.34
C ASN A 106 -8.43 6.67 8.33
N ASP A 107 -7.43 5.89 8.70
CA ASP A 107 -6.81 4.89 7.81
C ASP A 107 -7.72 3.68 7.57
N ALA A 108 -8.54 3.28 8.54
CA ALA A 108 -9.48 2.18 8.35
C ALA A 108 -10.61 2.52 7.36
N ASP A 109 -11.11 3.77 7.36
CA ASP A 109 -12.11 4.24 6.39
C ASP A 109 -11.51 4.30 4.97
N ALA A 110 -10.27 4.76 4.83
CA ALA A 110 -9.51 4.75 3.58
C ALA A 110 -9.17 3.31 3.09
N ALA A 111 -8.87 2.40 4.02
CA ALA A 111 -8.60 0.99 3.76
C ALA A 111 -9.86 0.20 3.34
N GLU A 112 -11.06 0.61 3.73
CA GLU A 112 -12.30 0.02 3.20
C GLU A 112 -12.59 0.54 1.77
N THR A 113 -12.05 1.71 1.39
CA THR A 113 -12.40 2.39 0.14
C THR A 113 -11.54 2.07 -1.08
N TRP A 114 -10.33 1.54 -0.96
CA TRP A 114 -9.52 1.22 -2.14
C TRP A 114 -10.08 0.03 -2.95
N ALA A 115 -10.94 -0.79 -2.35
CA ALA A 115 -11.79 -1.73 -3.07
C ALA A 115 -12.81 -1.04 -4.01
N VAL A 116 -13.02 0.28 -3.86
CA VAL A 116 -14.09 1.07 -4.50
C VAL A 116 -13.56 2.29 -5.29
N TRP A 117 -12.26 2.62 -5.28
CA TRP A 117 -11.82 3.88 -5.91
C TRP A 117 -11.98 3.86 -7.45
N LYS A 118 -12.63 4.92 -7.95
CA LYS A 118 -12.59 5.34 -9.34
C LYS A 118 -11.53 6.43 -9.48
N CYS A 119 -10.56 6.20 -10.35
CA CYS A 119 -9.64 7.24 -10.81
C CYS A 119 -10.43 8.47 -11.31
N PRO A 120 -10.01 9.72 -11.01
CA PRO A 120 -10.63 10.90 -11.59
C PRO A 120 -10.52 10.84 -13.12
N GLY A 121 -11.64 10.58 -13.80
CA GLY A 121 -11.72 10.39 -15.25
C GLY A 121 -12.44 9.12 -15.70
N GLY A 122 -12.65 8.15 -14.81
CA GLY A 122 -13.39 6.92 -15.11
C GLY A 122 -14.90 7.08 -14.97
N GLY A 123 -15.56 7.65 -15.98
CA GLY A 123 -17.01 7.85 -16.05
C GLY A 123 -17.81 6.55 -16.12
N GLY A 124 -17.91 5.81 -15.02
CA GLY A 124 -18.90 4.74 -14.88
C GLY A 124 -20.01 5.12 -13.92
N PRO A 125 -21.24 4.60 -14.11
CA PRO A 125 -22.42 5.02 -13.37
C PRO A 125 -22.30 4.74 -11.85
N PRO A 126 -23.05 5.48 -11.02
CA PRO A 126 -23.10 5.24 -9.58
C PRO A 126 -23.74 3.87 -9.31
N ALA A 127 -23.08 3.04 -8.50
CA ALA A 127 -23.72 1.84 -7.96
C ALA A 127 -24.77 2.29 -6.94
N THR A 128 -26.04 2.04 -7.23
CA THR A 128 -27.12 2.12 -6.24
C THR A 128 -27.07 0.88 -5.36
N HIS A 129 -26.99 1.06 -4.04
CA HIS A 129 -27.21 -0.01 -3.08
C HIS A 129 -28.37 0.36 -2.11
N PRO A 130 -29.14 -0.63 -1.63
CA PRO A 130 -30.30 -0.48 -0.75
C PRO A 130 -29.94 -0.07 0.68
#